data_AF-V6TUY8-F1
#
_entry.id   AF-V6TUY8-F1
#
_cell.length_a   1.000
_cell.length_b   1.000
_cell.length_c   1.000
_cell.angle_alpha   90.00
_cell.angle_beta   90.00
_cell.angle_gamma   90.00
#
_symmetry.space_group_name_H-M   'P 1'
#
loop_
_entity.id
_entity.type
_entity.pdbx_description
1 polymer ?
#
loop_
_entity_poly.entity_id
_entity_poly.type
_entity_poly.pdbx_seq_one_letter_code
_entity_poly.pdbx_strand_id
1 'polypeptide(L)'
;MFFELALLGCVLQIAQAACAEAADETLKCKTNMCNLQIGGTEAANKYCSQCSKPGEYLIDGACVTEVGSSGCAPQDPPDGTCKSCGAGYFLHKGGCYKFGGTPGSTICKDTVGSSGTAGVCSSCSAENGFFANLAPAATKQSCIACNETANINGLKGVVGCTACKPPSAAGDSNTPKAAICTACETTTPKYLKKADDGTTTCISANECTADQNKFFKVEDPIKKCVSCGDAQDAVDGCNTCTYDSGAKKVTCTKCTSNYLKTVAGTTTCEADCGDGYFQHTATSGDLKTCQSCSAGTSNAPAVSGIQNCVSCTYTSSTLKCTACGEGKKPNKEGTGCFDCGISGCTYCSGAGKCEECASGYTLDSQANTCASSSANRSGLSSGAIAGISVAAVVVVGGLVGFLCWWFVCRGKA
;
A
#
# COMPACT_ATOMS: atom_id res chain seq x y z
N MET A 1 -33.45 5.58 -83.73
CA MET A 1 -34.33 5.70 -82.55
C MET A 1 -33.41 5.60 -81.34
N PHE A 2 -33.09 6.75 -80.72
CA PHE A 2 -33.73 7.20 -79.46
C PHE A 2 -33.33 6.23 -78.34
N PHE A 3 -32.50 6.51 -77.33
CA PHE A 3 -32.41 7.63 -76.36
C PHE A 3 -31.09 7.37 -75.58
N GLU A 4 -30.22 8.34 -75.28
CA GLU A 4 -30.18 9.09 -73.99
C GLU A 4 -30.20 8.17 -72.74
N LEU A 5 -29.37 8.30 -71.70
CA LEU A 5 -28.81 9.51 -71.07
C LEU A 5 -27.73 9.08 -70.06
N ALA A 6 -26.82 10.02 -69.79
CA ALA A 6 -25.76 9.95 -68.82
C ALA A 6 -26.25 9.67 -67.39
N LEU A 7 -25.48 8.88 -66.63
CA LEU A 7 -25.36 9.00 -65.18
C LEU A 7 -24.02 8.40 -64.76
N LEU A 8 -22.94 9.07 -65.18
CA LEU A 8 -21.68 9.08 -64.45
C LEU A 8 -21.95 9.86 -63.16
N GLY A 9 -22.67 9.23 -62.23
CA GLY A 9 -22.93 9.75 -60.89
C GLY A 9 -21.60 9.81 -60.17
N CYS A 10 -20.93 10.97 -60.25
CA CYS A 10 -19.91 11.36 -59.31
C CYS A 10 -20.60 11.38 -57.94
N VAL A 11 -20.53 10.26 -57.22
CA VAL A 11 -20.79 10.24 -55.79
C VAL A 11 -19.64 11.02 -55.20
N LEU A 12 -19.78 12.35 -55.19
CA LEU A 12 -19.04 13.19 -54.28
C LEU A 12 -19.56 12.81 -52.89
N GLN A 13 -19.03 11.71 -52.34
CA GLN A 13 -19.06 11.53 -50.91
C GLN A 13 -18.33 12.77 -50.38
N ILE A 14 -19.10 13.68 -49.80
CA ILE A 14 -18.54 14.72 -48.93
C ILE A 14 -18.06 13.95 -47.70
N ALA A 15 -16.94 13.24 -47.85
CA ALA A 15 -16.09 12.93 -46.72
C ALA A 15 -15.81 14.30 -46.09
N GLN A 16 -16.23 14.50 -44.83
CA GLN A 16 -15.72 15.61 -44.05
C GLN A 16 -14.21 15.57 -44.21
N ALA A 17 -13.66 16.54 -44.94
CA ALA A 17 -12.25 16.55 -45.24
C ALA A 17 -11.53 16.58 -43.91
N ALA A 18 -10.65 15.59 -43.69
CA ALA A 18 -9.62 15.68 -42.66
C ALA A 18 -9.05 17.11 -42.68
N CYS A 19 -8.78 17.67 -41.50
CA CYS A 19 -8.32 19.05 -41.36
C CYS A 19 -7.24 19.37 -42.40
N ALA A 20 -7.49 20.40 -43.21
CA ALA A 20 -6.65 20.79 -44.33
C ALA A 20 -5.77 21.98 -43.96
N GLU A 21 -4.46 21.81 -44.11
CA GLU A 21 -3.46 22.84 -43.80
C GLU A 21 -3.01 23.59 -45.05
N ALA A 22 -2.93 24.91 -44.96
CA ALA A 22 -2.26 25.75 -45.95
C ALA A 22 -1.79 27.05 -45.28
N ALA A 23 -0.59 27.51 -45.64
CA ALA A 23 -0.08 28.78 -45.15
C ALA A 23 -0.74 29.93 -45.91
N ASP A 24 -1.30 30.89 -45.17
CA ASP A 24 -1.85 32.14 -45.68
C ASP A 24 -2.96 31.98 -46.74
N GLU A 25 -3.82 30.96 -46.58
CA GLU A 25 -5.00 30.73 -47.41
C GLU A 25 -6.30 30.85 -46.61
N THR A 26 -7.37 31.30 -47.28
CA THR A 26 -8.68 31.44 -46.64
C THR A 26 -9.35 30.09 -46.42
N LEU A 27 -10.08 29.96 -45.31
CA LEU A 27 -10.79 28.75 -44.90
C LEU A 27 -9.87 27.53 -44.71
N LYS A 28 -8.58 27.77 -44.49
CA LYS A 28 -7.58 26.73 -44.27
C LYS A 28 -7.02 26.85 -42.86
N CYS A 29 -6.65 25.69 -42.31
CA CYS A 29 -5.90 25.66 -41.08
C CYS A 29 -4.48 26.13 -41.33
N LYS A 30 -3.92 26.89 -40.39
CA LYS A 30 -2.51 27.27 -40.45
C LYS A 30 -1.64 26.00 -40.47
N THR A 31 -0.49 26.07 -41.13
CA THR A 31 0.45 24.93 -41.19
C THR A 31 0.80 24.42 -39.79
N ASN A 32 0.78 23.09 -39.61
CA ASN A 32 0.95 22.35 -38.36
C ASN A 32 -0.12 22.61 -37.27
N MET A 33 -1.25 23.23 -37.63
CA MET A 33 -2.35 23.52 -36.70
C MET A 33 -3.53 22.55 -36.83
N CYS A 34 -3.44 21.53 -37.68
CA CYS A 34 -4.30 20.33 -37.60
C CYS A 34 -3.80 19.37 -36.51
N ASN A 35 -3.60 19.90 -35.31
CA ASN A 35 -2.96 19.22 -34.18
C ASN A 35 -3.93 18.94 -33.01
N LEU A 36 -5.18 19.39 -33.12
CA LEU A 36 -6.19 19.21 -32.09
C LEU A 36 -6.95 17.91 -32.34
N GLN A 37 -6.63 16.88 -31.54
CA GLN A 37 -7.32 15.60 -31.59
C GLN A 37 -8.56 15.63 -30.68
N ILE A 38 -9.77 15.49 -31.25
CA ILE A 38 -11.02 15.45 -30.47
C ILE A 38 -11.78 14.16 -30.81
N GLY A 39 -11.76 13.21 -29.88
CA GLY A 39 -12.41 11.91 -30.02
C GLY A 39 -11.57 10.91 -30.81
N GLY A 40 -11.27 9.75 -30.23
CA GLY A 40 -10.45 8.71 -30.88
C GLY A 40 -9.07 9.20 -31.35
N THR A 41 -8.37 8.34 -32.09
CA THR A 41 -7.00 8.59 -32.61
C THR A 41 -6.93 8.73 -34.12
N GLU A 42 -8.07 8.61 -34.80
CA GLU A 42 -8.14 8.58 -36.25
C GLU A 42 -7.85 9.96 -36.85
N ALA A 43 -7.27 9.98 -38.05
CA ALA A 43 -6.97 11.23 -38.78
C ALA A 43 -8.22 12.08 -39.06
N ALA A 44 -9.39 11.46 -39.16
CA ALA A 44 -10.68 12.14 -39.32
C ALA A 44 -11.07 12.99 -38.09
N ASN A 45 -10.48 12.73 -36.92
CA ASN A 45 -10.76 13.44 -35.68
C ASN A 45 -9.66 14.46 -35.33
N LYS A 46 -8.85 14.83 -36.32
CA LYS A 46 -7.95 15.98 -36.25
C LYS A 46 -8.68 17.23 -36.70
N TYR A 47 -8.63 18.25 -35.86
CA TYR A 47 -9.28 19.53 -36.04
C TYR A 47 -8.26 20.66 -36.05
N CYS A 48 -8.68 21.80 -36.59
CA CYS A 48 -7.85 22.98 -36.61
C CYS A 48 -7.79 23.64 -35.22
N SER A 49 -6.60 24.08 -34.81
CA SER A 49 -6.39 24.85 -33.58
C SER A 49 -6.15 26.34 -33.84
N GLN A 50 -5.89 26.74 -35.09
CA GLN A 50 -5.65 28.12 -35.48
C GLN A 50 -5.84 28.32 -36.99
N CYS A 51 -6.66 29.30 -37.37
CA CYS A 51 -6.87 29.63 -38.76
C CYS A 51 -5.66 30.30 -39.41
N SER A 52 -5.51 30.08 -40.72
CA SER A 52 -4.37 30.60 -41.46
C SER A 52 -4.44 32.12 -41.63
N LYS A 53 -5.65 32.66 -41.80
CA LYS A 53 -5.90 34.10 -41.85
C LYS A 53 -6.29 34.66 -40.48
N PRO A 54 -5.67 35.76 -40.02
CA PRO A 54 -6.01 36.42 -38.76
C PRO A 54 -7.48 36.81 -38.59
N GLY A 55 -8.15 37.20 -39.68
CA GLY A 55 -9.55 37.66 -39.69
C GLY A 55 -10.60 36.54 -39.77
N GLU A 56 -10.19 35.27 -39.71
CA GLU A 56 -11.09 34.12 -39.70
C GLU A 56 -11.41 33.67 -38.27
N TYR A 57 -12.53 32.96 -38.15
CA TYR A 57 -13.04 32.46 -36.89
C TYR A 57 -12.92 30.95 -36.82
N LEU A 58 -12.47 30.43 -35.67
CA LEU A 58 -12.29 29.00 -35.44
C LEU A 58 -13.53 28.41 -34.79
N ILE A 59 -14.40 27.78 -35.59
CA ILE A 59 -15.70 27.27 -35.16
C ILE A 59 -15.78 25.77 -35.41
N ASP A 60 -16.10 24.99 -34.38
CA ASP A 60 -16.18 23.52 -34.42
C ASP A 60 -14.91 22.87 -35.03
N GLY A 61 -13.75 23.49 -34.81
CA GLY A 61 -12.47 23.02 -35.32
C GLY A 61 -12.22 23.30 -36.81
N ALA A 62 -13.04 24.15 -37.44
CA ALA A 62 -12.91 24.59 -38.82
C ALA A 62 -12.81 26.12 -38.92
N CYS A 63 -12.16 26.59 -39.98
CA CYS A 63 -12.01 28.02 -40.24
C CYS A 63 -13.14 28.55 -41.09
N VAL A 64 -13.78 29.61 -40.63
CA VAL A 64 -14.92 30.26 -41.30
C VAL A 64 -14.72 31.76 -41.35
N THR A 65 -15.31 32.42 -42.35
CA THR A 65 -15.29 33.89 -42.48
C THR A 65 -16.45 34.56 -41.74
N GLU A 66 -17.49 33.81 -41.39
CA GLU A 66 -18.71 34.32 -40.73
C GLU A 66 -18.84 33.74 -39.32
N VAL A 67 -19.06 34.60 -38.33
CA VAL A 67 -19.21 34.19 -36.92
C VAL A 67 -20.50 33.38 -36.70
N GLY A 68 -21.59 33.78 -37.36
CA GLY A 68 -22.91 33.20 -37.13
C GLY A 68 -23.32 33.21 -35.65
N SER A 69 -24.05 32.17 -35.23
CA SER A 69 -24.49 32.01 -33.83
C SER A 69 -23.37 31.64 -32.85
N SER A 70 -22.15 31.38 -33.32
CA SER A 70 -21.04 31.02 -32.43
C SER A 70 -20.65 32.15 -31.49
N GLY A 71 -20.94 33.40 -31.87
CA GLY A 71 -20.54 34.59 -31.15
C GLY A 71 -19.04 34.65 -30.84
N CYS A 72 -18.20 34.02 -31.67
CA CYS A 72 -16.75 34.08 -31.55
C CYS A 72 -16.30 35.54 -31.56
N ALA A 73 -15.80 36.01 -30.42
CA ALA A 73 -15.09 37.26 -30.33
C ALA A 73 -13.61 36.98 -30.66
N PRO A 74 -13.00 37.65 -31.65
CA PRO A 74 -11.61 37.40 -32.03
C PRO A 74 -10.64 37.83 -30.92
N GLN A 75 -9.40 37.33 -30.99
CA GLN A 75 -8.30 37.89 -30.21
C GLN A 75 -8.01 39.35 -30.60
N ASP A 76 -7.28 40.05 -29.75
CA ASP A 76 -6.79 41.40 -30.01
C ASP A 76 -5.26 41.45 -29.79
N PRO A 77 -4.45 41.47 -30.87
CA PRO A 77 -4.85 41.47 -32.28
C PRO A 77 -5.42 40.11 -32.75
N PRO A 78 -6.22 40.07 -33.83
CA PRO A 78 -6.73 38.82 -34.38
C PRO A 78 -5.60 37.90 -34.82
N ASP A 79 -5.73 36.61 -34.54
CA ASP A 79 -4.72 35.58 -34.86
C ASP A 79 -5.33 34.32 -35.50
N GLY A 80 -6.61 34.38 -35.91
CA GLY A 80 -7.36 33.23 -36.41
C GLY A 80 -7.95 32.35 -35.30
N THR A 81 -8.03 32.85 -34.06
CA THR A 81 -8.69 32.18 -32.93
C THR A 81 -9.71 33.09 -32.21
N CYS A 82 -10.56 32.47 -31.39
CA CYS A 82 -11.58 33.09 -30.57
C CYS A 82 -11.07 33.32 -29.14
N LYS A 83 -11.29 34.54 -28.63
CA LYS A 83 -11.11 34.93 -27.22
C LYS A 83 -12.26 34.46 -26.33
N SER A 84 -13.48 34.49 -26.83
CA SER A 84 -14.68 34.02 -26.14
C SER A 84 -15.77 33.61 -27.12
N CYS A 85 -16.79 32.89 -26.63
CA CYS A 85 -17.89 32.37 -27.45
C CYS A 85 -19.25 32.88 -26.96
N GLY A 86 -20.21 32.94 -27.88
CA GLY A 86 -21.59 33.31 -27.62
C GLY A 86 -22.42 32.18 -27.01
N ALA A 87 -23.72 32.46 -26.82
CA ALA A 87 -24.67 31.48 -26.32
C ALA A 87 -24.81 30.28 -27.27
N GLY A 88 -24.92 29.07 -26.72
CA GLY A 88 -24.98 27.83 -27.50
C GLY A 88 -23.62 27.22 -27.86
N TYR A 89 -22.52 27.90 -27.51
CA TYR A 89 -21.15 27.45 -27.75
C TYR A 89 -20.29 27.57 -26.49
N PHE A 90 -19.21 26.81 -26.43
CA PHE A 90 -18.19 26.89 -25.39
C PHE A 90 -16.77 27.05 -25.97
N LEU A 91 -15.89 27.66 -25.18
CA LEU A 91 -14.50 27.90 -25.55
C LEU A 91 -13.63 26.67 -25.24
N HIS A 92 -12.91 26.18 -26.25
CA HIS A 92 -11.88 25.14 -26.09
C HIS A 92 -10.73 25.42 -27.06
N LYS A 93 -9.48 25.44 -26.57
CA LYS A 93 -8.27 25.75 -27.35
C LYS A 93 -8.39 26.91 -28.37
N GLY A 94 -9.06 28.00 -27.99
CA GLY A 94 -9.24 29.16 -28.87
C GLY A 94 -10.28 28.98 -29.98
N GLY A 95 -11.05 27.89 -29.97
CA GLY A 95 -12.20 27.70 -30.86
C GLY A 95 -13.53 27.70 -30.11
N CYS A 96 -14.60 28.03 -30.83
CA CYS A 96 -15.97 27.95 -30.32
C CYS A 96 -16.65 26.67 -30.80
N TYR A 97 -17.01 25.81 -29.85
CA TYR A 97 -17.58 24.50 -30.11
C TYR A 97 -19.04 24.46 -29.68
N LYS A 98 -19.88 23.89 -30.54
CA LYS A 98 -21.33 23.84 -30.30
C LYS A 98 -21.69 22.84 -29.21
N PHE A 99 -22.58 23.21 -28.28
CA PHE A 99 -23.16 22.24 -27.35
C PHE A 99 -23.99 21.18 -28.09
N GLY A 100 -23.88 19.93 -27.66
CA GLY A 100 -24.61 18.80 -28.26
C GLY A 100 -24.26 18.45 -29.72
N GLY A 101 -23.38 19.21 -30.38
CA GLY A 101 -22.94 18.95 -31.76
C GLY A 101 -21.52 18.39 -31.81
N THR A 102 -21.21 17.57 -32.82
CA THR A 102 -19.84 17.10 -33.08
C THR A 102 -19.01 18.23 -33.69
N PRO A 103 -17.77 18.49 -33.23
CA PRO A 103 -17.02 17.70 -32.23
C PRO A 103 -17.22 18.14 -30.77
N GLY A 104 -17.94 19.22 -30.51
CA GLY A 104 -18.13 19.79 -29.18
C GLY A 104 -18.66 18.81 -28.12
N SER A 105 -19.60 17.92 -28.47
CA SER A 105 -20.15 16.89 -27.57
C SER A 105 -19.11 15.90 -27.05
N THR A 106 -17.99 15.75 -27.75
CA THR A 106 -16.87 14.90 -27.31
C THR A 106 -16.11 15.54 -26.15
N ILE A 107 -16.09 16.87 -26.06
CA ILE A 107 -15.38 17.64 -25.02
C ILE A 107 -16.32 17.97 -23.85
N CYS A 108 -17.54 18.38 -24.18
CA CYS A 108 -18.55 18.86 -23.23
C CYS A 108 -19.80 17.99 -23.29
N LYS A 109 -20.27 17.54 -22.12
CA LYS A 109 -21.52 16.77 -21.99
C LYS A 109 -22.78 17.63 -22.03
N ASP A 110 -22.66 18.93 -21.80
CA ASP A 110 -23.82 19.82 -21.84
C ASP A 110 -24.43 19.80 -23.24
N THR A 111 -25.72 19.50 -23.33
CA THR A 111 -26.48 19.53 -24.60
C THR A 111 -26.94 20.94 -24.96
N VAL A 112 -26.99 21.83 -23.97
CA VAL A 112 -27.27 23.26 -24.07
C VAL A 112 -26.47 24.01 -23.01
N GLY A 113 -26.18 25.30 -23.24
CA GLY A 113 -25.45 26.13 -22.28
C GLY A 113 -26.20 26.21 -20.95
N SER A 114 -25.68 25.56 -19.92
CA SER A 114 -26.35 25.37 -18.63
C SER A 114 -25.72 26.15 -17.47
N SER A 115 -24.54 26.74 -17.69
CA SER A 115 -23.77 27.48 -16.67
C SER A 115 -24.29 28.89 -16.37
N GLY A 116 -25.27 29.38 -17.16
CA GLY A 116 -25.72 30.78 -17.11
C GLY A 116 -24.73 31.80 -17.69
N THR A 117 -23.52 31.37 -18.10
CA THR A 117 -22.50 32.20 -18.72
C THR A 117 -22.19 31.67 -20.12
N ALA A 118 -22.32 32.52 -21.14
CA ALA A 118 -21.96 32.15 -22.51
C ALA A 118 -20.49 31.72 -22.60
N GLY A 119 -20.20 30.74 -23.45
CA GLY A 119 -18.84 30.23 -23.64
C GLY A 119 -18.36 29.21 -22.60
N VAL A 120 -19.14 28.88 -21.57
CA VAL A 120 -18.73 27.98 -20.47
C VAL A 120 -19.46 26.65 -20.53
N CYS A 121 -18.69 25.56 -20.57
CA CYS A 121 -19.17 24.19 -20.37
C CYS A 121 -19.18 23.85 -18.87
N SER A 122 -20.29 23.30 -18.39
CA SER A 122 -20.48 22.94 -16.97
C SER A 122 -20.00 21.52 -16.69
N SER A 123 -20.27 20.59 -17.60
CA SER A 123 -19.96 19.16 -17.43
C SER A 123 -19.02 18.67 -18.52
N CYS A 124 -17.76 18.37 -18.17
CA CYS A 124 -16.79 17.85 -19.11
C CYS A 124 -16.98 16.34 -19.39
N SER A 125 -16.65 15.93 -20.61
CA SER A 125 -16.73 14.54 -21.05
C SER A 125 -15.56 13.71 -20.49
N ALA A 126 -15.64 13.34 -19.22
CA ALA A 126 -14.62 12.51 -18.54
C ALA A 126 -14.36 11.17 -19.25
N GLU A 127 -15.39 10.58 -19.84
CA GLU A 127 -15.31 9.35 -20.65
C GLU A 127 -14.44 9.50 -21.90
N ASN A 128 -14.31 10.74 -22.41
CA ASN A 128 -13.47 11.08 -23.55
C ASN A 128 -12.15 11.73 -23.11
N GLY A 129 -11.79 11.61 -21.83
CA GLY A 129 -10.52 12.11 -21.32
C GLY A 129 -10.46 13.62 -21.10
N PHE A 130 -11.56 14.23 -20.65
CA PHE A 130 -11.59 15.64 -20.27
C PHE A 130 -11.94 15.83 -18.80
N PHE A 131 -11.20 16.70 -18.12
CA PHE A 131 -11.49 17.12 -16.74
C PHE A 131 -11.87 18.60 -16.68
N ALA A 132 -12.61 18.96 -15.63
CA ALA A 132 -13.08 20.33 -15.43
C ALA A 132 -11.93 21.27 -15.03
N ASN A 133 -11.91 22.45 -15.63
CA ASN A 133 -11.19 23.59 -15.10
C ASN A 133 -11.84 24.00 -13.76
N LEU A 134 -11.03 24.35 -12.77
CA LEU A 134 -11.50 24.77 -11.45
C LEU A 134 -12.00 26.23 -11.43
N ALA A 135 -11.72 27.01 -12.47
CA ALA A 135 -12.18 28.39 -12.62
C ALA A 135 -12.56 28.68 -14.09
N PRO A 136 -13.60 28.04 -14.64
CA PRO A 136 -14.04 28.27 -16.00
C PRO A 136 -14.64 29.67 -16.14
N ALA A 137 -14.46 30.29 -17.30
CA ALA A 137 -14.97 31.62 -17.62
C ALA A 137 -15.17 31.75 -19.13
N ALA A 138 -15.88 32.77 -19.60
CA ALA A 138 -16.10 32.99 -21.03
C ALA A 138 -14.79 33.10 -21.85
N THR A 139 -13.70 33.50 -21.21
CA THR A 139 -12.35 33.65 -21.79
C THR A 139 -11.38 32.53 -21.39
N LYS A 140 -11.87 31.48 -20.72
CA LYS A 140 -11.05 30.37 -20.22
C LYS A 140 -11.67 29.04 -20.63
N GLN A 141 -10.82 28.10 -21.02
CA GLN A 141 -11.29 26.75 -21.34
C GLN A 141 -11.95 26.11 -20.14
N SER A 142 -13.13 25.54 -20.35
CA SER A 142 -13.89 24.86 -19.30
C SER A 142 -13.44 23.42 -19.09
N CYS A 143 -13.07 22.74 -20.17
CA CYS A 143 -12.64 21.35 -20.17
C CYS A 143 -11.23 21.24 -20.71
N ILE A 144 -10.39 20.53 -19.96
CA ILE A 144 -8.97 20.34 -20.25
C ILE A 144 -8.75 18.86 -20.54
N ALA A 145 -8.01 18.54 -21.59
CA ALA A 145 -7.70 17.15 -21.93
C ALA A 145 -6.77 16.53 -20.88
N CYS A 146 -6.97 15.26 -20.55
CA CYS A 146 -6.19 14.54 -19.55
C CYS A 146 -4.72 14.41 -19.92
N ASN A 147 -4.36 14.50 -21.20
CA ASN A 147 -2.99 14.50 -21.71
C ASN A 147 -2.45 15.89 -22.08
N GLU A 148 -3.18 16.97 -21.76
CA GLU A 148 -2.71 18.34 -21.99
C GLU A 148 -1.47 18.61 -21.15
N THR A 149 -0.39 19.10 -21.75
CA THR A 149 0.83 19.43 -21.01
C THR A 149 1.03 20.93 -20.80
N ALA A 150 0.35 21.75 -21.60
CA ALA A 150 0.36 23.20 -21.44
C ALA A 150 -0.30 23.61 -20.13
N ASN A 151 0.19 24.70 -19.55
CA ASN A 151 -0.44 25.32 -18.39
C ASN A 151 -1.72 26.03 -18.81
N ILE A 152 -2.86 25.51 -18.37
CA ILE A 152 -4.17 26.11 -18.56
C ILE A 152 -4.68 26.60 -17.20
N ASN A 153 -4.42 27.87 -16.88
CA ASN A 153 -4.88 28.51 -15.64
C ASN A 153 -4.43 27.79 -14.36
N GLY A 154 -3.15 27.40 -14.28
CA GLY A 154 -2.58 26.69 -13.14
C GLY A 154 -2.88 25.18 -13.13
N LEU A 155 -3.44 24.65 -14.22
CA LEU A 155 -3.79 23.24 -14.38
C LEU A 155 -3.09 22.66 -15.61
N LYS A 156 -2.74 21.37 -15.54
CA LYS A 156 -2.30 20.59 -16.69
C LYS A 156 -2.78 19.15 -16.55
N GLY A 157 -2.76 18.39 -17.63
CA GLY A 157 -2.90 16.94 -17.65
C GLY A 157 -1.58 16.22 -17.35
N VAL A 158 -1.58 14.93 -17.68
CA VAL A 158 -0.47 13.97 -17.52
C VAL A 158 -0.21 13.31 -18.88
N VAL A 159 1.04 13.35 -19.34
CA VAL A 159 1.43 12.77 -20.63
C VAL A 159 0.99 11.31 -20.74
N GLY A 160 0.31 10.94 -21.81
CA GLY A 160 -0.20 9.58 -22.04
C GLY A 160 -1.39 9.19 -21.16
N CYS A 161 -2.01 10.13 -20.46
CA CYS A 161 -3.22 9.88 -19.67
C CYS A 161 -4.48 10.00 -20.53
N THR A 162 -5.35 9.00 -20.48
CA THR A 162 -6.61 8.95 -21.25
C THR A 162 -7.85 9.18 -20.38
N ALA A 163 -7.76 8.95 -19.07
CA ALA A 163 -8.83 9.27 -18.13
C ALA A 163 -8.26 9.84 -16.85
N CYS A 164 -8.84 10.91 -16.32
CA CYS A 164 -8.32 11.62 -15.17
C CYS A 164 -9.42 12.37 -14.40
N LYS A 165 -9.07 12.81 -13.20
CA LYS A 165 -9.87 13.71 -12.36
C LYS A 165 -9.14 15.04 -12.17
N PRO A 166 -9.87 16.16 -11.98
CA PRO A 166 -9.23 17.43 -11.64
C PRO A 166 -8.44 17.30 -10.33
N PRO A 167 -7.33 18.04 -10.15
CA PRO A 167 -6.70 18.16 -8.85
C PRO A 167 -7.62 18.89 -7.87
N SER A 168 -7.32 18.80 -6.57
CA SER A 168 -8.11 19.47 -5.52
C SER A 168 -8.04 21.00 -5.55
N ALA A 169 -6.99 21.56 -6.17
CA ALA A 169 -6.80 22.99 -6.36
C ALA A 169 -5.93 23.25 -7.59
N ALA A 170 -6.00 24.46 -8.14
CA ALA A 170 -5.08 24.91 -9.17
C ALA A 170 -3.71 25.27 -8.56
N GLY A 171 -2.67 25.18 -9.37
CA GLY A 171 -1.36 25.75 -9.08
C GLY A 171 -1.26 27.19 -9.59
N ASP A 172 -0.02 27.68 -9.73
CA ASP A 172 0.25 28.98 -10.36
C ASP A 172 0.76 28.84 -11.81
N SER A 173 1.09 29.97 -12.43
CA SER A 173 1.58 30.01 -13.82
C SER A 173 2.91 29.29 -14.03
N ASN A 174 3.75 29.16 -12.99
CA ASN A 174 5.05 28.51 -13.04
C ASN A 174 5.00 27.05 -12.55
N THR A 175 4.03 26.74 -11.67
CA THR A 175 3.87 25.43 -11.03
C THR A 175 2.45 24.89 -11.19
N PRO A 176 1.99 24.62 -12.43
CA PRO A 176 0.66 24.09 -12.67
C PRO A 176 0.49 22.71 -12.02
N LYS A 177 -0.66 22.49 -11.39
CA LYS A 177 -1.02 21.21 -10.79
C LYS A 177 -1.55 20.26 -11.86
N ALA A 178 -1.01 19.05 -11.87
CA ALA A 178 -1.43 18.00 -12.79
C ALA A 178 -2.77 17.39 -12.36
N ALA A 179 -3.57 16.99 -13.34
CA ALA A 179 -4.72 16.13 -13.14
C ALA A 179 -4.30 14.78 -12.53
N ILE A 180 -5.23 14.17 -11.78
CA ILE A 180 -5.03 12.85 -11.20
C ILE A 180 -5.43 11.82 -12.27
N CYS A 181 -4.43 11.25 -12.92
CA CYS A 181 -4.60 10.21 -13.92
C CYS A 181 -5.17 8.93 -13.30
N THR A 182 -6.08 8.30 -14.03
CA THR A 182 -6.79 7.07 -13.61
C THR A 182 -6.68 5.95 -14.64
N ALA A 183 -6.38 6.29 -15.90
CA ALA A 183 -6.05 5.35 -16.95
C ALA A 183 -5.04 5.96 -17.92
N CYS A 184 -4.11 5.13 -18.39
CA CYS A 184 -3.11 5.51 -19.39
C CYS A 184 -3.50 4.98 -20.77
N GLU A 185 -2.86 5.53 -21.80
CA GLU A 185 -3.01 5.08 -23.17
C GLU A 185 -2.63 3.60 -23.35
N THR A 186 -3.34 2.92 -24.24
CA THR A 186 -3.23 1.48 -24.46
C THR A 186 -2.55 1.11 -25.78
N THR A 187 -2.42 2.06 -26.73
CA THR A 187 -1.80 1.85 -28.04
C THR A 187 -0.31 1.56 -27.93
N THR A 188 0.39 2.37 -27.13
CA THR A 188 1.73 2.07 -26.61
C THR A 188 1.57 1.83 -25.11
N PRO A 189 1.51 0.57 -24.64
CA PRO A 189 1.02 0.27 -23.30
C PRO A 189 1.85 0.96 -22.23
N LYS A 190 1.22 1.94 -21.56
CA LYS A 190 1.75 2.61 -20.39
C LYS A 190 1.08 2.12 -19.11
N TYR A 191 1.80 2.21 -18.02
CA TYR A 191 1.38 1.81 -16.68
C TYR A 191 1.15 3.06 -15.85
N LEU A 192 0.01 3.09 -15.18
CA LEU A 192 -0.29 4.12 -14.20
C LEU A 192 0.59 3.89 -12.96
N LYS A 193 1.50 4.82 -12.68
CA LYS A 193 2.30 4.85 -11.46
C LYS A 193 1.77 5.96 -10.56
N LYS A 194 1.62 5.66 -9.27
CA LYS A 194 1.29 6.64 -8.23
C LYS A 194 2.51 6.83 -7.34
N ALA A 195 2.87 8.07 -7.05
CA ALA A 195 3.91 8.41 -6.10
C ALA A 195 3.32 8.56 -4.68
N ASP A 196 4.19 8.60 -3.68
CA ASP A 196 3.81 8.68 -2.26
C ASP A 196 3.01 9.95 -1.92
N ASP A 197 3.25 11.04 -2.66
CA ASP A 197 2.51 12.30 -2.55
C ASP A 197 1.13 12.28 -3.24
N GLY A 198 0.74 11.14 -3.80
CA GLY A 198 -0.51 10.93 -4.52
C GLY A 198 -0.50 11.37 -5.98
N THR A 199 0.61 11.92 -6.48
CA THR A 199 0.73 12.27 -7.90
C THR A 199 0.75 11.01 -8.77
N THR A 200 0.24 11.14 -9.99
CA THR A 200 0.07 10.03 -10.92
C THR A 200 0.77 10.31 -12.24
N THR A 201 1.46 9.31 -12.78
CA THR A 201 2.16 9.39 -14.07
C THR A 201 1.87 8.14 -14.91
N CYS A 202 2.00 8.28 -16.22
CA CYS A 202 1.94 7.15 -17.16
C CYS A 202 3.35 6.87 -17.67
N ILE A 203 3.90 5.73 -17.28
CA ILE A 203 5.27 5.32 -17.60
C ILE A 203 5.27 4.07 -18.47
N SER A 204 6.37 3.79 -19.15
CA SER A 204 6.54 2.54 -19.90
C SER A 204 6.65 1.32 -18.96
N ALA A 205 6.43 0.13 -19.54
CA ALA A 205 6.60 -1.13 -18.82
C ALA A 205 8.00 -1.30 -18.20
N ASN A 206 9.03 -0.83 -18.91
CA ASN A 206 10.44 -0.98 -18.50
C ASN A 206 10.77 -0.05 -17.33
N GLU A 207 10.21 1.15 -17.31
CA GLU A 207 10.39 2.11 -16.21
C GLU A 207 9.75 1.62 -14.91
N CYS A 208 8.70 0.79 -15.00
CA CYS A 208 8.10 0.21 -13.81
C CYS A 208 9.06 -0.74 -13.08
N THR A 209 9.79 -1.58 -13.84
CA THR A 209 10.68 -2.59 -13.27
C THR A 209 12.12 -2.12 -13.10
N ALA A 210 12.44 -0.87 -13.44
CA ALA A 210 13.79 -0.32 -13.37
C ALA A 210 14.32 -0.20 -11.93
N ASP A 211 13.43 0.08 -10.97
CA ASP A 211 13.74 0.13 -9.54
C ASP A 211 13.69 -1.28 -8.95
N GLN A 212 14.75 -2.07 -9.15
CA GLN A 212 15.05 -3.39 -8.56
C GLN A 212 14.00 -3.96 -7.58
N ASN A 213 12.92 -4.55 -8.10
CA ASN A 213 11.85 -5.20 -7.33
C ASN A 213 11.11 -4.33 -6.30
N LYS A 214 11.16 -3.00 -6.41
CA LYS A 214 10.37 -2.07 -5.59
C LYS A 214 8.96 -1.84 -6.12
N PHE A 215 8.76 -2.09 -7.41
CA PHE A 215 7.49 -1.98 -8.07
C PHE A 215 7.21 -3.24 -8.88
N PHE A 216 5.93 -3.55 -9.05
CA PHE A 216 5.46 -4.65 -9.88
C PHE A 216 4.33 -4.20 -10.80
N LYS A 217 4.15 -4.97 -11.88
CA LYS A 217 3.14 -4.70 -12.91
C LYS A 217 1.86 -5.45 -12.59
N VAL A 218 0.75 -4.74 -12.62
CA VAL A 218 -0.61 -5.30 -12.60
C VAL A 218 -1.26 -4.97 -13.93
N GLU A 219 -1.82 -5.97 -14.62
CA GLU A 219 -2.43 -5.78 -15.95
C GLU A 219 -3.95 -5.59 -15.89
N ASP A 220 -4.62 -6.13 -14.88
CA ASP A 220 -6.09 -6.20 -14.80
C ASP A 220 -6.65 -5.50 -13.55
N PRO A 221 -7.77 -4.75 -13.65
CA PRO A 221 -8.49 -4.38 -14.89
C PRO A 221 -7.84 -3.19 -15.63
N ILE A 222 -6.83 -2.55 -15.02
CA ILE A 222 -6.09 -1.40 -15.58
C ILE A 222 -4.60 -1.66 -15.38
N LYS A 223 -3.79 -1.33 -16.40
CA LYS A 223 -2.33 -1.43 -16.32
C LYS A 223 -1.76 -0.44 -15.29
N LYS A 224 -1.26 -0.98 -14.18
CA LYS A 224 -0.71 -0.20 -13.07
C LYS A 224 0.70 -0.66 -12.71
N CYS A 225 1.51 0.30 -12.30
CA CYS A 225 2.81 0.06 -11.67
C CYS A 225 2.64 0.31 -10.18
N VAL A 226 2.54 -0.77 -9.40
CA VAL A 226 2.21 -0.73 -7.97
C VAL A 226 3.49 -0.82 -7.16
N SER A 227 3.61 0.03 -6.14
CA SER A 227 4.72 -0.01 -5.18
C SER A 227 4.56 -1.21 -4.26
N CYS A 228 5.65 -1.92 -3.95
CA CYS A 228 5.63 -3.00 -2.96
C CYS A 228 5.13 -2.53 -1.60
N GLY A 229 5.37 -1.26 -1.25
CA GLY A 229 4.99 -0.64 0.02
C GLY A 229 3.59 -0.05 0.06
N ASP A 230 2.79 -0.22 -1.01
CA ASP A 230 1.43 0.30 -1.05
C ASP A 230 0.53 -0.43 -0.02
N ALA A 231 -0.10 0.32 0.87
CA ALA A 231 -0.92 -0.23 1.95
C ALA A 231 -2.24 -0.89 1.48
N GLN A 232 -2.69 -0.59 0.25
CA GLN A 232 -3.94 -1.10 -0.30
C GLN A 232 -3.71 -2.25 -1.27
N ASP A 233 -2.77 -2.06 -2.20
CA ASP A 233 -2.53 -2.97 -3.30
C ASP A 233 -1.32 -3.91 -3.05
N ALA A 234 -0.56 -3.72 -1.96
CA ALA A 234 0.63 -4.50 -1.64
C ALA A 234 0.82 -4.72 -0.11
N VAL A 235 2.06 -4.66 0.39
CA VAL A 235 2.38 -4.86 1.82
C VAL A 235 2.87 -3.54 2.38
N ASP A 236 2.09 -2.95 3.29
CA ASP A 236 2.45 -1.69 3.94
C ASP A 236 3.88 -1.74 4.53
N GLY A 237 4.68 -0.71 4.28
CA GLY A 237 6.07 -0.62 4.72
C GLY A 237 7.06 -1.57 4.03
N CYS A 238 6.66 -2.28 2.98
CA CYS A 238 7.55 -3.12 2.19
C CYS A 238 8.41 -2.31 1.20
N ASN A 239 9.71 -2.58 1.15
CA ASN A 239 10.64 -1.92 0.23
C ASN A 239 10.84 -2.70 -1.07
N THR A 240 11.00 -4.03 -0.99
CA THR A 240 11.09 -4.89 -2.18
C THR A 240 10.17 -6.08 -2.04
N CYS A 241 9.59 -6.54 -3.14
CA CYS A 241 8.66 -7.64 -3.17
C CYS A 241 8.78 -8.47 -4.45
N THR A 242 8.21 -9.67 -4.43
CA THR A 242 7.90 -10.45 -5.62
C THR A 242 6.39 -10.45 -5.84
N TYR A 243 5.97 -10.57 -7.09
CA TYR A 243 4.56 -10.64 -7.46
C TYR A 243 4.30 -11.88 -8.31
N ASP A 244 3.39 -12.73 -7.84
CA ASP A 244 2.86 -13.86 -8.59
C ASP A 244 1.57 -13.41 -9.30
N SER A 245 1.64 -13.26 -10.62
CA SER A 245 0.49 -12.82 -11.43
C SER A 245 -0.62 -13.86 -11.54
N GLY A 246 -0.31 -15.16 -11.39
CA GLY A 246 -1.29 -16.24 -11.42
C GLY A 246 -2.11 -16.29 -10.12
N ALA A 247 -1.42 -16.15 -8.99
CA ALA A 247 -2.06 -16.08 -7.67
C ALA A 247 -2.55 -14.67 -7.28
N LYS A 248 -2.20 -13.64 -8.06
CA LYS A 248 -2.40 -12.22 -7.73
C LYS A 248 -1.90 -11.88 -6.33
N LYS A 249 -0.73 -12.42 -5.98
CA LYS A 249 -0.18 -12.37 -4.62
C LYS A 249 1.16 -11.65 -4.62
N VAL A 250 1.25 -10.61 -3.80
CA VAL A 250 2.51 -9.96 -3.48
C VAL A 250 3.15 -10.65 -2.29
N THR A 251 4.48 -10.82 -2.33
CA THR A 251 5.28 -11.36 -1.23
C THR A 251 6.41 -10.37 -0.95
N CYS A 252 6.40 -9.76 0.23
CA CYS A 252 7.45 -8.84 0.64
C CYS A 252 8.76 -9.60 0.89
N THR A 253 9.87 -9.09 0.37
CA THR A 253 11.21 -9.68 0.53
C THR A 253 12.14 -8.83 1.40
N LYS A 254 11.84 -7.54 1.56
CA LYS A 254 12.56 -6.64 2.48
C LYS A 254 11.65 -5.48 2.88
N CYS A 255 11.56 -5.20 4.16
CA CYS A 255 10.86 -4.03 4.68
C CYS A 255 11.74 -2.77 4.60
N THR A 256 11.12 -1.59 4.55
CA THR A 256 11.83 -0.30 4.48
C THR A 256 12.61 -0.01 5.77
N SER A 257 11.99 -0.25 6.93
CA SER A 257 12.57 0.04 8.25
C SER A 257 12.34 -1.05 9.29
N ASN A 258 11.17 -1.71 9.21
CA ASN A 258 10.68 -2.75 10.11
C ASN A 258 11.27 -4.15 9.85
N TYR A 259 10.82 -5.15 10.61
CA TYR A 259 11.22 -6.55 10.47
C TYR A 259 10.23 -7.32 9.59
N LEU A 260 10.77 -8.05 8.60
CA LEU A 260 9.97 -8.93 7.75
C LEU A 260 9.52 -10.17 8.53
N LYS A 261 8.21 -10.32 8.73
CA LYS A 261 7.60 -11.48 9.38
C LYS A 261 6.87 -12.32 8.35
N THR A 262 7.06 -13.64 8.41
CA THR A 262 6.36 -14.60 7.54
C THR A 262 5.59 -15.61 8.38
N VAL A 263 4.28 -15.69 8.16
CA VAL A 263 3.39 -16.66 8.83
C VAL A 263 2.57 -17.36 7.76
N ALA A 264 2.66 -18.70 7.68
CA ALA A 264 1.95 -19.51 6.68
C ALA A 264 2.09 -19.00 5.22
N GLY A 265 3.26 -18.45 4.87
CA GLY A 265 3.54 -17.90 3.54
C GLY A 265 2.98 -16.49 3.28
N THR A 266 2.44 -15.82 4.29
CA THR A 266 2.05 -14.40 4.23
C THR A 266 3.12 -13.54 4.89
N THR A 267 3.51 -12.46 4.23
CA THR A 267 4.58 -11.55 4.67
C THR A 267 4.02 -10.23 5.19
N THR A 268 4.50 -9.75 6.33
CA THR A 268 4.19 -8.42 6.87
C THR A 268 5.46 -7.72 7.37
N CYS A 269 5.38 -6.40 7.58
CA CYS A 269 6.49 -5.57 8.05
C CYS A 269 6.22 -5.01 9.44
N GLU A 270 6.72 -5.69 10.46
CA GLU A 270 6.36 -5.43 11.86
C GLU A 270 7.47 -4.70 12.61
N ALA A 271 7.11 -3.72 13.44
CA ALA A 271 8.05 -3.10 14.36
C ALA A 271 8.39 -4.03 15.54
N ASP A 272 7.41 -4.79 16.01
CA ASP A 272 7.54 -5.82 17.04
C ASP A 272 7.13 -7.18 16.47
N CYS A 273 7.99 -8.19 16.65
CA CYS A 273 7.72 -9.53 16.13
C CYS A 273 6.64 -10.27 16.94
N GLY A 274 6.36 -9.83 18.16
CA GLY A 274 5.40 -10.46 19.06
C GLY A 274 5.82 -11.84 19.55
N ASP A 275 4.93 -12.49 20.30
CA ASP A 275 5.18 -13.82 20.87
C ASP A 275 5.45 -14.89 19.81
N GLY A 276 6.35 -15.83 20.14
CA GLY A 276 6.78 -16.89 19.24
C GLY A 276 7.84 -16.50 18.22
N TYR A 277 8.25 -15.23 18.21
CA TYR A 277 9.25 -14.70 17.27
C TYR A 277 10.27 -13.79 17.98
N PHE A 278 11.44 -13.64 17.37
CA PHE A 278 12.47 -12.71 17.80
C PHE A 278 12.98 -11.88 16.62
N GLN A 279 13.43 -10.67 16.93
CA GLN A 279 14.05 -9.77 15.96
C GLN A 279 15.44 -10.28 15.58
N HIS A 280 15.69 -10.43 14.28
CA HIS A 280 16.98 -10.83 13.73
C HIS A 280 17.39 -9.86 12.62
N THR A 281 18.66 -9.46 12.62
CA THR A 281 19.26 -8.67 11.53
C THR A 281 20.40 -9.46 10.94
N ALA A 282 20.34 -9.69 9.64
CA ALA A 282 21.38 -10.43 8.94
C ALA A 282 22.68 -9.60 8.86
N THR A 283 23.84 -10.25 9.05
CA THR A 283 25.16 -9.62 8.93
C THR A 283 25.51 -9.20 7.50
N SER A 284 24.80 -9.77 6.52
CA SER A 284 24.95 -9.42 5.10
C SER A 284 23.65 -8.81 4.58
N GLY A 285 23.73 -7.65 3.92
CA GLY A 285 22.59 -6.98 3.27
C GLY A 285 21.60 -6.29 4.21
N ASP A 286 21.90 -6.25 5.52
CA ASP A 286 21.11 -5.62 6.59
C ASP A 286 19.63 -6.03 6.58
N LEU A 287 19.36 -7.29 6.25
CA LEU A 287 18.00 -7.81 6.20
C LEU A 287 17.45 -8.03 7.60
N LYS A 288 16.39 -7.29 7.94
CA LYS A 288 15.67 -7.41 9.21
C LYS A 288 14.51 -8.39 9.08
N THR A 289 14.47 -9.42 9.93
CA THR A 289 13.44 -10.47 9.92
C THR A 289 12.92 -10.78 11.32
N CYS A 290 11.65 -11.19 11.40
CA CYS A 290 11.08 -11.84 12.57
C CYS A 290 11.22 -13.34 12.42
N GLN A 291 12.14 -13.93 13.18
CA GLN A 291 12.44 -15.35 13.13
C GLN A 291 11.66 -16.11 14.19
N SER A 292 11.16 -17.30 13.87
CA SER A 292 10.40 -18.12 14.82
C SER A 292 11.31 -18.66 15.92
N CYS A 293 10.85 -18.59 17.18
CA CYS A 293 11.50 -19.24 18.31
C CYS A 293 11.62 -20.76 18.13
N SER A 294 10.65 -21.39 17.46
CA SER A 294 10.59 -22.86 17.29
C SER A 294 11.31 -23.40 16.05
N ALA A 295 11.35 -22.61 14.96
CA ALA A 295 11.76 -23.09 13.65
C ALA A 295 12.78 -22.19 12.95
N GLY A 296 13.54 -21.38 13.69
CA GLY A 296 14.58 -20.51 13.12
C GLY A 296 15.56 -21.30 12.24
N THR A 297 15.72 -20.88 10.98
CA THR A 297 16.71 -21.43 10.05
C THR A 297 17.49 -20.33 9.33
N SER A 298 18.81 -20.52 9.31
CA SER A 298 19.77 -20.15 8.24
C SER A 298 19.68 -18.75 7.60
N ASN A 299 19.94 -17.70 8.38
CA ASN A 299 20.57 -16.45 7.91
C ASN A 299 21.76 -16.15 8.83
N ALA A 300 22.83 -15.50 8.35
CA ALA A 300 23.96 -15.10 9.21
C ALA A 300 23.60 -13.87 10.07
N PRO A 301 23.81 -13.84 11.41
CA PRO A 301 24.36 -14.91 12.23
C PRO A 301 23.37 -16.07 12.36
N ALA A 302 23.87 -17.30 12.15
CA ALA A 302 23.03 -18.49 12.13
C ALA A 302 22.40 -18.72 13.51
N VAL A 303 21.08 -18.85 13.54
CA VAL A 303 20.32 -19.21 14.73
C VAL A 303 19.47 -20.42 14.40
N SER A 304 19.52 -21.44 15.27
CA SER A 304 18.63 -22.59 15.20
C SER A 304 17.47 -22.37 16.15
N GLY A 305 16.23 -22.58 15.67
CA GLY A 305 15.04 -22.59 16.53
C GLY A 305 15.09 -23.68 17.59
N ILE A 306 14.42 -23.45 18.72
CA ILE A 306 14.27 -24.40 19.82
C ILE A 306 12.89 -25.05 19.70
N GLN A 307 12.85 -26.33 19.37
CA GLN A 307 11.59 -27.06 19.15
C GLN A 307 10.60 -26.89 20.32
N ASN A 308 9.35 -26.55 20.01
CA ASN A 308 8.25 -26.28 20.96
C ASN A 308 8.44 -25.03 21.84
N CYS A 309 9.37 -24.14 21.50
CA CYS A 309 9.54 -22.87 22.16
C CYS A 309 8.52 -21.84 21.63
N VAL A 310 7.68 -21.30 22.51
CA VAL A 310 6.62 -20.32 22.16
C VAL A 310 6.98 -18.89 22.55
N SER A 311 8.01 -18.68 23.37
CA SER A 311 8.58 -17.37 23.65
C SER A 311 10.08 -17.50 23.88
N CYS A 312 10.86 -16.56 23.36
CA CYS A 312 12.31 -16.61 23.43
C CYS A 312 12.95 -15.22 23.56
N THR A 313 14.17 -15.16 24.07
CA THR A 313 15.05 -14.00 23.99
C THR A 313 16.22 -14.28 23.07
N TYR A 314 16.69 -13.24 22.39
CA TYR A 314 17.81 -13.32 21.47
C TYR A 314 18.83 -12.22 21.77
N THR A 315 20.00 -12.61 22.26
CA THR A 315 21.08 -11.69 22.64
C THR A 315 22.42 -12.24 22.18
N SER A 316 23.24 -11.39 21.54
CA SER A 316 24.60 -11.77 21.10
C SER A 316 24.64 -13.09 20.32
N SER A 317 23.73 -13.25 19.35
CA SER A 317 23.60 -14.46 18.53
C SER A 317 23.17 -15.72 19.28
N THR A 318 22.68 -15.61 20.52
CA THR A 318 22.22 -16.73 21.34
C THR A 318 20.72 -16.64 21.55
N LEU A 319 20.00 -17.69 21.13
CA LEU A 319 18.56 -17.86 21.36
C LEU A 319 18.33 -18.61 22.66
N LYS A 320 17.48 -18.08 23.55
CA LYS A 320 17.06 -18.73 24.79
C LYS A 320 15.55 -18.81 24.88
N CYS A 321 15.03 -19.99 25.12
CA CYS A 321 13.61 -20.19 25.33
C CYS A 321 13.19 -19.73 26.72
N THR A 322 12.17 -18.88 26.80
CA THR A 322 11.58 -18.40 28.06
C THR A 322 10.23 -19.04 28.37
N ALA A 323 9.53 -19.54 27.35
CA ALA A 323 8.30 -20.30 27.51
C ALA A 323 8.16 -21.38 26.43
N CYS A 324 7.64 -22.53 26.83
CA CYS A 324 7.40 -23.67 25.96
C CYS A 324 5.90 -23.91 25.74
N GLY A 325 5.57 -24.65 24.69
CA GLY A 325 4.20 -25.09 24.42
C GLY A 325 3.62 -26.00 25.51
N GLU A 326 2.37 -26.41 25.33
CA GLU A 326 1.62 -27.15 26.34
C GLU A 326 2.36 -28.39 26.89
N GLY A 327 2.30 -28.57 28.22
CA GLY A 327 2.92 -29.70 28.93
C GLY A 327 4.45 -29.65 29.04
N LYS A 328 5.10 -28.64 28.44
CA LYS A 328 6.57 -28.51 28.43
C LYS A 328 7.04 -27.26 29.18
N LYS A 329 8.27 -27.32 29.69
CA LYS A 329 8.96 -26.20 30.35
C LYS A 329 10.41 -26.09 29.85
N PRO A 330 11.00 -24.90 29.82
CA PRO A 330 12.38 -24.74 29.43
C PRO A 330 13.31 -25.30 30.51
N ASN A 331 14.55 -25.62 30.17
CA ASN A 331 15.61 -25.77 31.17
C ASN A 331 16.13 -24.40 31.61
N LYS A 332 16.92 -24.36 32.68
CA LYS A 332 17.47 -23.12 33.25
C LYS A 332 18.37 -22.37 32.27
N GLU A 333 19.05 -23.08 31.39
CA GLU A 333 19.88 -22.47 30.34
C GLU A 333 19.05 -21.89 29.18
N GLY A 334 17.78 -22.31 29.05
CA GLY A 334 16.89 -21.91 27.97
C GLY A 334 17.25 -22.55 26.62
N THR A 335 17.97 -23.66 26.60
CA THR A 335 18.45 -24.33 25.37
C THR A 335 17.45 -25.34 24.80
N GLY A 336 16.43 -25.73 25.56
CA GLY A 336 15.44 -26.72 25.13
C GLY A 336 14.13 -26.65 25.89
N CYS A 337 13.09 -27.26 25.31
CA CYS A 337 11.78 -27.45 25.92
C CYS A 337 11.55 -28.94 26.23
N PHE A 338 11.25 -29.25 27.49
CA PHE A 338 11.16 -30.61 28.00
C PHE A 338 9.80 -30.89 28.62
N ASP A 339 9.29 -32.12 28.48
CA ASP A 339 8.05 -32.54 29.14
C ASP A 339 8.19 -32.43 30.66
N CYS A 340 7.25 -31.72 31.29
CA CYS A 340 7.34 -31.44 32.71
C CYS A 340 5.99 -31.57 33.42
N GLY A 341 5.73 -32.79 33.91
CA GLY A 341 4.56 -33.10 34.75
C GLY A 341 4.78 -32.87 36.24
N ILE A 342 5.89 -32.24 36.65
CA ILE A 342 6.22 -32.02 38.06
C ILE A 342 5.49 -30.77 38.56
N SER A 343 4.56 -30.96 39.49
CA SER A 343 3.84 -29.85 40.14
C SER A 343 4.82 -28.91 40.84
N GLY A 344 4.63 -27.60 40.64
CA GLY A 344 5.48 -26.58 41.25
C GLY A 344 6.88 -26.46 40.65
N CYS A 345 7.18 -27.09 39.50
CA CYS A 345 8.46 -26.91 38.81
C CYS A 345 8.44 -25.77 37.79
N THR A 346 9.49 -24.95 37.74
CA THR A 346 9.66 -23.83 36.80
C THR A 346 10.53 -24.22 35.60
N TYR A 347 11.67 -24.89 35.86
CA TYR A 347 12.63 -25.31 34.84
C TYR A 347 12.87 -26.81 34.87
N CYS A 348 12.90 -27.46 33.71
CA CYS A 348 13.04 -28.91 33.61
C CYS A 348 14.07 -29.27 32.52
N SER A 349 14.96 -30.24 32.79
CA SER A 349 15.96 -30.73 31.80
C SER A 349 15.63 -32.10 31.22
N GLY A 350 14.43 -32.61 31.48
CA GLY A 350 13.94 -33.87 30.95
C GLY A 350 12.74 -34.39 31.72
N ALA A 351 12.19 -35.50 31.24
CA ALA A 351 11.08 -36.18 31.90
C ALA A 351 11.47 -36.53 33.35
N GLY A 352 10.70 -36.05 34.31
CA GLY A 352 10.92 -36.31 35.73
C GLY A 352 12.13 -35.60 36.35
N LYS A 353 12.69 -34.56 35.71
CA LYS A 353 13.84 -33.81 36.24
C LYS A 353 13.53 -32.31 36.38
N CYS A 354 13.28 -31.86 37.61
CA CYS A 354 13.15 -30.44 37.93
C CYS A 354 14.52 -29.82 38.28
N GLU A 355 14.84 -28.67 37.68
CA GLU A 355 16.07 -27.91 37.96
C GLU A 355 15.83 -26.74 38.92
N GLU A 356 14.61 -26.19 38.90
CA GLU A 356 14.24 -25.08 39.75
C GLU A 356 12.74 -25.09 39.99
N CYS A 357 12.36 -24.96 41.26
CA CYS A 357 10.97 -24.91 41.65
C CYS A 357 10.41 -23.49 41.55
N ALA A 358 9.10 -23.40 41.36
CA ALA A 358 8.36 -22.16 41.43
C ALA A 358 8.40 -21.57 42.85
N SER A 359 8.13 -20.28 42.95
CA SER A 359 8.03 -19.61 44.25
C SER A 359 7.06 -20.34 45.18
N GLY A 360 7.50 -20.62 46.41
CA GLY A 360 6.72 -21.39 47.40
C GLY A 360 6.95 -22.91 47.37
N TYR A 361 7.95 -23.37 46.62
CA TYR A 361 8.37 -24.77 46.58
C TYR A 361 9.89 -24.89 46.82
N THR A 362 10.33 -26.01 47.39
CA THR A 362 11.74 -26.38 47.56
C THR A 362 12.08 -27.59 46.70
N LEU A 363 13.23 -27.54 46.04
CA LEU A 363 13.75 -28.63 45.23
C LEU A 363 14.28 -29.76 46.12
N ASP A 364 13.74 -30.96 45.95
CA ASP A 364 14.31 -32.20 46.47
C ASP A 364 15.36 -32.71 45.47
N SER A 365 16.63 -32.58 45.84
CA SER A 365 17.76 -32.95 44.97
C SER A 365 17.95 -34.47 44.84
N GLN A 366 17.31 -35.29 45.68
CA GLN A 366 17.34 -36.74 45.58
C GLN A 366 16.24 -37.25 44.64
N ALA A 367 15.05 -36.65 44.72
CA ALA A 367 13.89 -37.03 43.91
C ALA A 367 13.75 -36.24 42.60
N ASN A 368 14.50 -35.15 42.42
CA ASN A 368 14.35 -34.18 41.33
C ASN A 368 12.93 -33.61 41.20
N THR A 369 12.24 -33.43 42.34
CA THR A 369 10.85 -32.94 42.41
C THR A 369 10.73 -31.71 43.31
N CYS A 370 9.58 -31.04 43.27
CA CYS A 370 9.29 -29.86 44.07
C CYS A 370 8.30 -30.21 45.19
N ALA A 371 8.70 -29.96 46.43
CA ALA A 371 7.82 -30.03 47.58
C ALA A 371 7.35 -28.63 47.97
N SER A 372 6.08 -28.47 48.31
CA SER A 372 5.58 -27.16 48.74
C SER A 372 6.23 -26.74 50.05
N SER A 373 6.78 -25.52 50.07
CA SER A 373 7.40 -24.93 51.26
C SER A 373 6.38 -24.65 52.39
N SER A 374 5.07 -24.78 52.09
CA SER A 374 3.98 -24.63 53.06
C SER A 374 3.58 -25.93 53.75
N ALA A 375 4.27 -27.05 53.48
CA ALA A 375 4.23 -28.19 54.38
C ALA A 375 4.92 -27.78 55.68
N ASN A 376 4.11 -27.32 56.64
CA ASN A 376 4.42 -27.16 58.05
C ASN A 376 5.62 -28.01 58.46
N ARG A 377 6.67 -27.35 58.98
CA ARG A 377 7.65 -27.99 59.87
C ARG A 377 6.94 -28.41 61.17
N SER A 378 6.05 -29.40 61.09
CA SER A 378 5.43 -30.08 62.22
C SER A 378 5.26 -31.58 61.96
N GLY A 379 5.86 -32.12 60.89
CA GLY A 379 5.87 -33.53 60.56
C GLY A 379 7.27 -34.13 60.69
N LEU A 380 7.75 -34.34 61.92
CA LEU A 380 8.75 -35.37 62.17
C LEU A 380 8.13 -36.71 61.74
N SER A 381 8.78 -37.39 60.81
CA SER A 381 8.44 -38.75 60.40
C SER A 381 8.28 -39.63 61.64
N SER A 382 7.15 -40.32 61.74
CA SER A 382 6.76 -41.25 62.82
C SER A 382 7.62 -42.52 62.91
N GLY A 383 8.94 -42.41 62.68
CA GLY A 383 9.88 -43.53 62.58
C GLY A 383 11.24 -43.31 63.25
N ALA A 384 11.39 -42.34 64.16
CA ALA A 384 12.62 -42.13 64.93
C ALA A 384 12.41 -41.77 66.41
N ILE A 385 11.23 -42.07 66.97
CA ILE A 385 10.92 -41.90 68.41
C ILE A 385 10.54 -43.26 68.99
N ALA A 386 11.52 -44.16 69.06
CA ALA A 386 11.49 -45.35 69.88
C ALA A 386 12.92 -45.55 70.41
N GLY A 387 13.24 -44.94 71.56
CA GLY A 387 14.59 -45.11 72.12
C GLY A 387 15.05 -44.15 73.21
N ILE A 388 14.24 -43.20 73.71
CA ILE A 388 14.64 -42.38 74.86
C ILE A 388 13.44 -42.13 75.78
N SER A 389 12.97 -43.18 76.47
CA SER A 389 11.91 -43.06 77.49
C SER A 389 12.06 -44.04 78.66
N VAL A 390 13.20 -44.74 78.75
CA VAL A 390 13.48 -45.67 79.87
C VAL A 390 14.60 -45.15 80.79
N ALA A 391 15.51 -44.29 80.29
CA ALA A 391 16.58 -43.73 81.11
C ALA A 391 16.07 -42.68 82.14
N ALA A 392 15.07 -41.86 81.78
CA ALA A 392 14.52 -40.86 82.69
C ALA A 392 13.70 -41.48 83.84
N VAL A 393 12.97 -42.58 83.58
CA VAL A 393 12.15 -43.26 84.60
C VAL A 393 13.02 -44.02 85.60
N VAL A 394 14.14 -44.61 85.17
CA VAL A 394 15.09 -45.29 86.08
C VAL A 394 15.83 -44.27 86.96
N VAL A 395 16.20 -43.11 86.42
CA VAL A 395 16.90 -42.06 87.20
C VAL A 395 15.96 -41.42 88.22
N VAL A 396 14.71 -41.11 87.84
CA VAL A 396 13.72 -40.55 88.78
C VAL A 396 13.26 -41.60 89.80
N GLY A 397 13.05 -42.86 89.40
CA GLY A 397 12.71 -43.96 90.31
C GLY A 397 13.82 -44.27 91.32
N GLY A 398 15.09 -44.23 90.88
CA GLY A 398 16.25 -44.42 91.75
C GLY A 398 16.44 -43.28 92.75
N LEU A 399 16.23 -42.03 92.34
CA LEU A 399 16.30 -40.85 93.22
C LEU A 399 15.21 -40.85 94.30
N VAL A 400 13.98 -41.21 93.94
CA VAL A 400 12.86 -41.31 94.90
C VAL A 400 13.07 -42.47 95.88
N GLY A 401 13.57 -43.62 95.41
CA GLY A 401 13.92 -44.74 96.28
C GLY A 401 15.05 -44.43 97.27
N PHE A 402 16.09 -43.73 96.82
CA PHE A 402 17.19 -43.31 97.69
C PHE A 402 16.76 -42.28 98.74
N LEU A 403 15.89 -41.33 98.37
CA LEU A 403 15.35 -40.34 99.30
C LEU A 403 14.42 -40.98 100.34
N CYS A 404 13.57 -41.94 99.95
CA CYS A 404 12.74 -42.68 100.91
C CYS A 404 13.57 -43.53 101.88
N TRP A 405 14.64 -44.20 101.41
CA TRP A 405 15.55 -44.94 102.30
C TRP A 405 16.29 -44.01 103.26
N TRP A 406 16.80 -42.87 102.77
CA TRP A 406 17.54 -41.91 103.58
C TRP A 406 16.68 -41.29 104.69
N PHE A 407 15.42 -40.94 104.42
CA PHE A 407 14.53 -40.35 105.43
C PHE A 407 13.97 -41.37 106.42
N VAL A 408 13.79 -42.64 106.03
CA VAL A 408 13.22 -43.67 106.91
C VAL A 408 14.29 -44.35 107.79
N CYS A 409 15.52 -44.54 107.29
CA CYS A 409 16.57 -45.27 108.03
C CYS A 409 17.54 -44.37 108.80
N ARG A 410 17.48 -43.04 108.66
CA ARG A 410 18.35 -42.11 109.42
C ARG A 410 17.71 -41.54 110.70
N GLY A 411 16.48 -41.95 111.02
CA GLY A 411 15.78 -41.57 112.26
C GLY A 411 16.01 -42.53 113.44
N LYS A 412 16.93 -43.50 113.33
CA LYS A 412 17.21 -44.46 114.41
C LYS A 412 18.67 -44.90 114.41
N ALA A 413 19.57 -43.95 114.69
CA ALA A 413 20.91 -44.18 115.23
C ALA A 413 21.33 -42.92 115.99
#